data_AF-A0AAV7DKD8-F1
#
_entry.id   AF-A0AAV7DKD8-F1
#
_cell.length_a   1.000
_cell.length_b   1.000
_cell.length_c   1.000
_cell.angle_alpha   90.00
_cell.angle_beta   90.00
_cell.angle_gamma   90.00
#
_symmetry.space_group_name_H-M   'P 1'
#
loop_
_entity.id
_entity.type
_entity.pdbx_description
1 polymer ?
#
loop_
_entity_poly.entity_id
_entity_poly.type
_entity_poly.pdbx_seq_one_letter_code
_entity_poly.pdbx_strand_id
1 'polypeptide(L)'
;MAEARTSPYLPPNIDPTKAPVAFGARALPKLNEELGAPELLSRQRALMALCDLLHDPENVYQAVHLGFMESLKTLLYDQDSTVRQKTTEIFYIMAGHNIGRDGILRNDIITSMSPLLDDPVDICRRNMHQTYEMLSELPAGESIL
;
A
#
# COMPACT_ATOMS: atom_id res chain seq x y z
N MET A 1 5.84 47.29 3.14
CA MET A 1 5.39 46.09 3.87
C MET A 1 4.80 45.14 2.86
N ALA A 2 5.32 43.92 2.75
CA ALA A 2 4.77 42.92 1.82
C ALA A 2 3.60 42.22 2.50
N GLU A 3 2.39 42.40 1.97
CA GLU A 3 1.20 41.70 2.45
C GLU A 3 1.24 40.24 1.95
N ALA A 4 1.14 39.29 2.89
CA ALA A 4 1.04 37.88 2.57
C ALA A 4 -0.33 37.61 1.91
N ARG A 5 -0.36 37.54 0.57
CA ARG A 5 -1.53 37.16 -0.21
C ARG A 5 -1.80 35.66 -0.08
N THR A 6 -2.50 35.26 0.98
CA THR A 6 -3.05 33.91 1.08
C THR A 6 -4.35 33.85 0.27
N SER A 7 -4.28 33.22 -0.91
CA SER A 7 -5.48 32.92 -1.71
C SER A 7 -6.34 31.92 -0.94
N PRO A 8 -7.68 32.13 -0.82
CA PRO A 8 -8.59 31.15 -0.24
C PRO A 8 -8.80 29.93 -1.15
N TYR A 9 -8.38 30.02 -2.42
CA TYR A 9 -8.50 28.94 -3.39
C TYR A 9 -7.24 28.09 -3.42
N LEU A 10 -7.46 26.77 -3.46
CA LEU A 10 -6.41 25.78 -3.73
C LEU A 10 -5.69 26.14 -5.05
N PRO A 11 -4.36 25.97 -5.14
CA PRO A 11 -3.64 26.11 -6.40
C PRO A 11 -4.35 25.35 -7.54
N PRO A 12 -4.47 25.96 -8.73
CA PRO A 12 -5.31 25.44 -9.82
C PRO A 12 -4.84 24.10 -10.43
N ASN A 13 -3.74 23.54 -9.94
CA ASN A 13 -3.11 22.33 -10.47
C ASN A 13 -2.86 21.27 -9.39
N ILE A 14 -3.78 21.16 -8.42
CA ILE A 14 -3.75 20.07 -7.45
C ILE A 14 -4.70 18.98 -7.92
N ASP A 15 -4.13 17.82 -8.21
CA ASP A 15 -4.88 16.62 -8.50
C ASP A 15 -5.57 16.13 -7.20
N PRO A 16 -6.92 16.15 -7.13
CA PRO A 16 -7.64 15.71 -5.95
C PRO A 16 -7.56 14.20 -5.73
N THR A 17 -6.91 13.44 -6.60
CA THR A 17 -6.73 11.98 -6.43
C THR A 17 -5.35 11.61 -5.87
N LYS A 18 -4.43 12.59 -5.77
CA LYS A 18 -3.08 12.37 -5.22
C LYS A 18 -3.00 12.80 -3.76
N ALA A 19 -2.40 11.95 -2.92
CA ALA A 19 -2.01 12.38 -1.58
C ALA A 19 -0.90 13.43 -1.67
N PRO A 20 -0.91 14.48 -0.84
CA PRO A 20 0.25 15.33 -0.65
C PRO A 20 1.36 14.50 0.02
N VAL A 21 2.30 13.98 -0.76
CA VAL A 21 3.44 13.22 -0.24
C VAL A 21 4.40 14.17 0.49
N ALA A 22 4.67 13.89 1.76
CA ALA A 22 5.63 14.67 2.55
C ALA A 22 7.05 14.55 1.97
N PHE A 23 7.88 15.58 2.16
CA PHE A 23 9.23 15.62 1.58
C PHE A 23 10.21 14.65 2.26
N GLY A 24 11.02 13.95 1.45
CA GLY A 24 12.14 13.12 1.90
C GLY A 24 11.73 12.00 2.86
N ALA A 25 12.50 11.82 3.93
CA ALA A 25 12.29 10.74 4.91
C ALA A 25 10.94 10.77 5.63
N ARG A 26 10.17 11.87 5.52
CA ARG A 26 8.83 11.97 6.12
C ARG A 26 7.72 11.42 5.22
N ALA A 27 7.99 11.15 3.95
CA ALA A 27 7.02 10.63 2.97
C ALA A 27 6.28 9.40 3.50
N LEU A 28 7.01 8.31 3.75
CA LEU A 28 6.44 7.03 4.17
C LEU A 28 5.79 7.09 5.56
N PRO A 29 6.43 7.64 6.62
CA PRO A 29 5.76 7.73 7.93
C PRO A 29 4.43 8.49 7.87
N LYS A 30 4.35 9.57 7.08
CA LYS A 30 3.11 10.33 6.94
C LYS A 30 2.04 9.55 6.19
N LEU A 31 2.40 8.82 5.13
CA LEU A 31 1.47 7.96 4.42
C LEU A 31 0.93 6.85 5.33
N ASN A 32 1.76 6.25 6.19
CA ASN A 32 1.28 5.21 7.12
C ASN A 32 0.22 5.75 8.11
N GLU A 33 0.37 7.01 8.58
CA GLU A 33 -0.67 7.67 9.39
C GLU A 33 -1.98 7.86 8.60
N GLU A 34 -1.87 8.22 7.33
CA GLU A 34 -3.03 8.45 6.45
C GLU A 34 -3.75 7.16 6.05
N LEU A 35 -3.06 6.03 5.99
CA LEU A 35 -3.67 4.70 5.80
C LEU A 35 -4.66 4.36 6.93
N GLY A 36 -4.41 4.86 8.15
CA GLY A 36 -5.31 4.70 9.30
C GLY A 36 -6.38 5.79 9.42
N ALA A 37 -6.47 6.73 8.47
CA ALA A 37 -7.41 7.84 8.56
C ALA A 37 -8.88 7.35 8.45
N PRO A 38 -9.81 7.95 9.22
CA PRO A 38 -11.23 7.60 9.14
C PRO A 38 -11.84 7.96 7.78
N GLU A 39 -11.32 9.01 7.13
CA GLU A 39 -11.77 9.47 5.84
C GLU A 39 -11.31 8.55 4.70
N LEU A 40 -12.27 8.02 3.93
CA LEU A 40 -12.02 7.11 2.82
C LEU A 40 -11.06 7.71 1.77
N LEU A 41 -11.29 8.96 1.39
CA LEU A 41 -10.50 9.62 0.36
C LEU A 41 -9.04 9.79 0.79
N SER A 42 -8.78 10.03 2.08
CA SER A 42 -7.43 10.06 2.63
C SER A 42 -6.73 8.70 2.52
N ARG A 43 -7.41 7.60 2.87
CA ARG A 43 -6.85 6.24 2.71
C ARG A 43 -6.56 5.90 1.24
N GLN A 44 -7.50 6.18 0.35
CA GLN A 44 -7.35 5.91 -1.09
C GLN A 44 -6.17 6.69 -1.68
N ARG A 45 -6.08 7.99 -1.39
CA ARG A 45 -4.96 8.84 -1.84
C ARG A 45 -3.62 8.33 -1.30
N ALA A 46 -3.57 7.93 -0.03
CA ALA A 46 -2.36 7.42 0.58
C ALA A 46 -1.92 6.10 -0.06
N LEU A 47 -2.86 5.19 -0.35
CA LEU A 47 -2.58 3.94 -1.07
C LEU A 47 -2.08 4.19 -2.50
N MET A 48 -2.67 5.14 -3.24
CA MET A 48 -2.21 5.51 -4.57
C MET A 48 -0.75 6.01 -4.55
N ALA A 49 -0.44 6.93 -3.63
CA ALA A 49 0.92 7.43 -3.48
C ALA A 49 1.90 6.34 -3.02
N LEU A 50 1.44 5.42 -2.18
CA LEU A 50 2.25 4.30 -1.74
C LEU A 50 2.55 3.32 -2.89
N CYS A 51 1.59 3.01 -3.76
CA CYS A 51 1.85 2.22 -4.98
C CYS A 51 2.99 2.85 -5.80
N ASP A 52 2.93 4.16 -6.05
CA ASP A 52 3.95 4.86 -6.85
C ASP A 52 5.35 4.76 -6.21
N LEU A 53 5.44 4.88 -4.89
CA LEU A 53 6.72 4.85 -4.16
C LEU A 53 7.33 3.46 -4.05
N LEU A 54 6.53 2.40 -3.92
CA LEU A 54 7.01 1.04 -3.66
C LEU A 54 7.60 0.34 -4.89
N HIS A 55 7.61 0.97 -6.06
CA HIS A 55 8.40 0.50 -7.20
C HIS A 55 9.92 0.65 -6.96
N ASP A 56 10.32 1.50 -5.99
CA ASP A 56 11.70 1.62 -5.55
C ASP A 56 11.98 0.63 -4.40
N PRO A 57 12.94 -0.29 -4.54
CA PRO A 57 13.26 -1.27 -3.50
C PRO A 57 13.72 -0.63 -2.17
N GLU A 58 14.30 0.57 -2.19
CA GLU A 58 14.65 1.28 -0.94
C GLU A 58 13.40 1.65 -0.14
N ASN A 59 12.36 2.13 -0.83
CA ASN A 59 11.08 2.44 -0.20
C ASN A 59 10.38 1.18 0.31
N VAL A 60 10.50 0.05 -0.39
CA VAL A 60 9.98 -1.24 0.10
C VAL A 60 10.68 -1.65 1.39
N TYR A 61 12.02 -1.56 1.43
CA TYR A 61 12.78 -1.83 2.65
C TYR A 61 12.30 -0.93 3.80
N GLN A 62 12.19 0.38 3.57
CA GLN A 62 11.74 1.31 4.60
C GLN A 62 10.29 1.02 5.06
N ALA A 63 9.38 0.72 4.14
CA ALA A 63 7.99 0.42 4.46
C ALA A 63 7.84 -0.82 5.35
N VAL A 64 8.60 -1.88 5.08
CA VAL A 64 8.65 -3.08 5.95
C VAL A 64 9.10 -2.71 7.37
N HIS A 65 10.15 -1.89 7.51
CA HIS A 65 10.68 -1.48 8.82
C HIS A 65 9.77 -0.49 9.57
N LEU A 66 8.99 0.31 8.84
CA LEU A 66 8.05 1.27 9.41
C LEU A 66 6.70 0.65 9.81
N GLY A 67 6.55 -0.68 9.68
CA GLY A 67 5.36 -1.41 10.12
C GLY A 67 4.15 -1.28 9.20
N PHE A 68 4.37 -1.00 7.90
CA PHE A 68 3.27 -0.94 6.93
C PHE A 68 2.52 -2.28 6.80
N MET A 69 3.17 -3.41 7.10
CA MET A 69 2.57 -4.74 6.95
C MET A 69 1.28 -4.89 7.77
N GLU A 70 1.27 -4.39 9.01
CA GLU A 70 0.08 -4.43 9.86
C GLU A 70 -1.02 -3.49 9.35
N SER A 71 -0.66 -2.26 8.97
CA SER A 71 -1.62 -1.32 8.37
C SER A 71 -2.27 -1.92 7.12
N LEU A 72 -1.48 -2.46 6.20
CA LEU A 72 -1.96 -3.06 4.96
C LEU A 72 -2.81 -4.32 5.22
N LYS A 73 -2.43 -5.14 6.20
CA LYS A 73 -3.20 -6.31 6.64
C LYS A 73 -4.62 -5.93 7.07
N THR A 74 -4.79 -4.82 7.78
CA THR A 74 -6.13 -4.34 8.15
C THR A 74 -6.94 -3.86 6.94
N LEU A 75 -6.27 -3.23 5.96
CA LEU A 75 -6.92 -2.67 4.77
C LEU A 75 -7.35 -3.74 3.74
N LEU A 76 -6.83 -4.96 3.82
CA LEU A 76 -7.31 -6.10 3.01
C LEU A 76 -8.81 -6.38 3.21
N TYR A 77 -9.36 -6.00 4.37
CA TYR A 77 -10.76 -6.23 4.74
C TYR A 77 -11.60 -4.94 4.74
N ASP A 78 -11.10 -3.84 4.14
CA ASP A 78 -11.87 -2.60 4.03
C ASP A 78 -13.14 -2.83 3.20
N GLN A 79 -14.23 -2.14 3.56
CA GLN A 79 -15.51 -2.23 2.85
C GLN A 79 -15.40 -1.65 1.43
N ASP A 80 -14.56 -0.64 1.24
CA ASP A 80 -14.34 -0.01 -0.06
C ASP A 80 -13.50 -0.91 -0.98
N SER A 81 -14.02 -1.16 -2.17
CA SER A 81 -13.34 -2.00 -3.16
C SER A 81 -12.04 -1.39 -3.68
N THR A 82 -11.95 -0.06 -3.75
CA THR A 82 -10.75 0.62 -4.27
C THR A 82 -9.60 0.50 -3.28
N VAL A 83 -9.90 0.61 -1.98
CA VAL A 83 -8.94 0.34 -0.90
C VAL A 83 -8.42 -1.08 -1.02
N ARG A 84 -9.31 -2.09 -1.07
CA ARG A 84 -8.87 -3.50 -1.23
C ARG A 84 -8.04 -3.71 -2.50
N GLN A 85 -8.46 -3.16 -3.64
CA GLN A 85 -7.71 -3.26 -4.90
C GLN A 85 -6.29 -2.69 -4.78
N LYS A 86 -6.14 -1.50 -4.19
CA LYS A 86 -4.83 -0.87 -4.07
C LYS A 86 -3.95 -1.53 -3.01
N THR A 87 -4.54 -1.99 -1.91
CA THR A 87 -3.82 -2.78 -0.90
C THR A 87 -3.32 -4.10 -1.48
N THR A 88 -4.14 -4.81 -2.25
CA THR A 88 -3.73 -6.04 -2.93
C THR A 88 -2.66 -5.81 -3.99
N GLU A 89 -2.72 -4.70 -4.72
CA GLU A 89 -1.71 -4.27 -5.69
C GLU A 89 -0.37 -3.96 -5.00
N ILE A 90 -0.38 -3.33 -3.82
CA ILE A 90 0.82 -3.09 -3.03
C ILE A 90 1.50 -4.40 -2.65
N PHE A 91 0.75 -5.40 -2.17
CA PHE A 91 1.34 -6.70 -1.85
C PHE A 91 1.95 -7.37 -3.08
N TYR A 92 1.31 -7.24 -4.24
CA TYR A 92 1.87 -7.70 -5.51
C TYR A 92 3.19 -6.98 -5.85
N ILE A 93 3.25 -5.64 -5.78
CA ILE A 93 4.48 -4.88 -6.01
C ILE A 93 5.58 -5.28 -5.03
N MET A 94 5.27 -5.38 -3.73
CA MET A 94 6.22 -5.79 -2.70
C MET A 94 6.73 -7.22 -2.92
N ALA A 95 5.86 -8.13 -3.37
CA ALA A 95 6.24 -9.48 -3.72
C ALA A 95 7.13 -9.54 -4.98
N GLY A 96 7.31 -8.45 -5.73
CA GLY A 96 8.38 -8.35 -6.75
C GLY A 96 9.79 -8.20 -6.16
N HIS A 97 9.92 -7.92 -4.86
CA HIS A 97 11.20 -7.67 -4.19
C HIS A 97 11.46 -8.67 -3.07
N ASN A 98 12.69 -9.19 -2.97
CA ASN A 98 13.06 -10.18 -1.95
C ASN A 98 12.74 -9.73 -0.51
N ILE A 99 13.04 -8.47 -0.18
CA ILE A 99 12.73 -7.91 1.14
C ILE A 99 11.23 -7.81 1.41
N GLY A 100 10.43 -7.50 0.38
CA GLY A 100 8.98 -7.45 0.49
C GLY A 100 8.39 -8.85 0.71
N ARG A 101 8.87 -9.85 -0.04
CA ARG A 101 8.49 -11.26 0.15
C ARG A 101 8.81 -11.76 1.57
N ASP A 102 10.01 -11.48 2.08
CA ASP A 102 10.39 -11.82 3.47
C ASP A 102 9.49 -11.11 4.50
N GLY A 103 9.16 -9.83 4.27
CA GLY A 103 8.18 -9.11 5.07
C GLY A 103 6.79 -9.77 5.07
N ILE A 104 6.32 -10.23 3.90
CA ILE A 104 5.01 -10.88 3.75
C ILE A 104 4.96 -12.19 4.55
N LEU A 105 6.02 -13.00 4.45
CA LEU A 105 6.13 -14.29 5.15
C LEU A 105 6.19 -14.09 6.67
N ARG A 106 6.97 -13.12 7.17
CA ARG A 106 7.16 -12.88 8.61
C ARG A 106 5.93 -12.34 9.33
N ASN A 107 4.99 -11.71 8.62
CA ASN A 107 3.80 -11.07 9.21
C ASN A 107 2.50 -11.86 8.97
N ASP A 108 2.60 -13.13 8.57
CA ASP A 108 1.48 -14.05 8.30
C ASP A 108 0.43 -13.44 7.34
N ILE A 109 0.92 -12.70 6.35
CA ILE A 109 0.06 -12.00 5.38
C ILE A 109 -0.59 -13.03 4.44
N ILE A 110 0.10 -14.13 4.12
CA ILE A 110 -0.42 -15.25 3.30
C ILE A 110 -1.79 -15.72 3.78
N THR A 111 -1.92 -16.03 5.06
CA THR A 111 -3.19 -16.49 5.66
C THR A 111 -4.26 -15.41 5.64
N SER A 112 -3.83 -14.14 5.73
CA SER A 112 -4.73 -12.98 5.72
C SER A 112 -5.24 -12.66 4.32
N MET A 113 -4.50 -13.04 3.28
CA MET A 113 -4.88 -12.85 1.87
C MET A 113 -5.76 -13.98 1.34
N SER A 114 -5.75 -15.17 1.97
CA SER A 114 -6.47 -16.33 1.45
C SER A 114 -7.97 -16.09 1.21
N PRO A 115 -8.71 -15.39 2.09
CA PRO A 115 -10.13 -15.08 1.84
C PRO A 115 -10.38 -14.21 0.60
N LEU A 116 -9.37 -13.45 0.15
CA LEU A 116 -9.49 -12.54 -0.99
C LEU A 116 -9.35 -13.26 -2.34
N LEU A 117 -9.01 -14.55 -2.34
CA LEU A 117 -9.09 -15.41 -3.53
C LEU A 117 -10.54 -15.52 -4.06
N ASP A 118 -11.52 -15.37 -3.17
CA ASP A 118 -12.96 -15.34 -3.50
C ASP A 118 -13.55 -13.92 -3.47
N ASP A 119 -12.72 -12.85 -3.49
CA ASP A 119 -13.21 -11.47 -3.46
C ASP A 119 -14.12 -11.20 -4.69
N PRO A 120 -15.24 -10.46 -4.54
CA PRO A 120 -16.13 -10.16 -5.66
C PRO A 120 -15.43 -9.39 -6.80
N VAL A 121 -14.38 -8.63 -6.49
CA VAL A 121 -13.62 -7.83 -7.44
C VAL A 121 -12.53 -8.66 -8.10
N ASP A 122 -12.57 -8.75 -9.43
CA ASP A 122 -11.62 -9.53 -10.21
C ASP A 122 -10.16 -9.10 -10.04
N ILE A 123 -9.91 -7.79 -9.99
CA ILE A 123 -8.56 -7.23 -9.81
C ILE A 123 -7.94 -7.68 -8.47
N CYS A 124 -8.72 -7.71 -7.39
CA CYS A 124 -8.24 -8.19 -6.09
C CYS A 124 -7.77 -9.64 -6.20
N ARG A 125 -8.62 -10.52 -6.76
CA ARG A 125 -8.29 -11.94 -6.95
C ARG A 125 -7.02 -12.11 -7.78
N ARG A 126 -6.92 -11.39 -8.90
CA ARG A 126 -5.75 -11.42 -9.78
C ARG A 126 -4.47 -11.03 -9.02
N ASN A 127 -4.50 -9.93 -8.28
CA ASN A 127 -3.36 -9.48 -7.48
C ASN A 127 -2.96 -10.54 -6.44
N MET A 128 -3.92 -11.23 -5.82
CA MET A 128 -3.65 -12.31 -4.87
C MET A 128 -2.96 -13.49 -5.54
N HIS A 129 -3.49 -13.97 -6.67
CA HIS A 129 -2.87 -15.06 -7.41
C HIS A 129 -1.43 -14.74 -7.82
N GLN A 130 -1.19 -13.54 -8.36
CA GLN A 130 0.16 -13.12 -8.75
C GLN A 130 1.10 -12.98 -7.54
N THR A 131 0.59 -12.52 -6.40
CA THR A 131 1.39 -12.46 -5.17
C THR A 131 1.78 -13.87 -4.71
N TYR A 132 0.84 -14.82 -4.69
CA TYR A 132 1.14 -16.21 -4.32
C TYR A 132 2.13 -16.88 -5.28
N GLU A 133 1.96 -16.67 -6.58
CA GLU A 133 2.90 -17.15 -7.60
C GLU A 133 4.32 -16.66 -7.28
N MET A 134 4.51 -15.36 -7.06
CA MET A 134 5.83 -14.81 -6.72
C MET A 134 6.39 -15.29 -5.38
N LEU A 135 5.54 -15.57 -4.40
CA LEU A 135 5.97 -16.13 -3.11
C LEU A 135 6.41 -17.59 -3.24
N SER A 136 5.78 -18.35 -4.13
CA SER A 136 6.11 -19.78 -4.36
C SER A 136 7.50 -19.97 -5.00
N GLU A 137 8.04 -18.94 -5.66
CA GLU A 137 9.40 -18.96 -6.20
C GLU A 137 10.50 -18.96 -5.12
N LEU A 138 10.15 -18.63 -3.87
CA LEU A 138 11.08 -18.68 -2.75
C LEU A 138 11.09 -20.07 -2.11
N PRO A 139 12.26 -20.64 -1.81
CA PRO A 139 12.36 -21.90 -1.05
C PRO A 139 11.65 -21.85 0.31
N ALA A 140 11.59 -20.66 0.93
CA ALA A 140 10.87 -20.45 2.18
C ALA A 140 9.33 -20.47 1.99
N GLY A 141 8.84 -20.01 0.84
CA GLY A 141 7.41 -20.00 0.51
C GLY A 141 6.85 -21.41 0.27
N GLU A 142 7.66 -22.32 -0.27
CA GLU A 142 7.29 -23.73 -0.55
C GLU A 142 6.88 -24.51 0.72
N SER A 143 7.38 -24.11 1.89
CA SER A 143 7.03 -24.78 3.16
C SER A 143 5.72 -24.31 3.80
N ILE A 144 5.14 -23.22 3.30
CA ILE A 144 4.00 -22.51 3.92
C ILE A 144 2.76 -22.51 3.02
N LEU A 145 2.93 -22.48 1.70
CA LEU A 145 1.86 -22.53 0.69
C LEU A 145 1.46 -23.96 0.33
#